data_AF-A0AAQ3RND9-F1
#
_entry.id   AF-A0AAQ3RND9-F1
#
_cell.length_a   1.000
_cell.length_b   1.000
_cell.length_c   1.000
_cell.angle_alpha   90.00
_cell.angle_beta   90.00
_cell.angle_gamma   90.00
#
_symmetry.space_group_name_H-M   'P 1'
#
loop_
_entity.id
_entity.type
_entity.pdbx_description
1 polymer ?
#
loop_
_entity_poly.entity_id
_entity_poly.type
_entity_poly.pdbx_seq_one_letter_code
_entity_poly.pdbx_strand_id
1 'polypeptide(L)'
;MARTDPHHTETRPTPRRDPSQDETHPKTSAKPPNDYTDPPFGDTTAEGEGFQGTRPMLWYVLSKTLAEDAAWKFVKENSIDMVTMNPTLVIGPLLQPELNTSAAMVLNLVNGAETFKNDYFRWVDVIDVAIANILVYENASANGRYLLIER
;
A
#
# COMPACT_ATOMS: atom_id res chain seq x y z
N MET A 1 43.59 21.15 60.93
CA MET A 1 42.77 20.32 60.02
C MET A 1 43.24 20.57 58.60
N ALA A 2 43.62 19.52 57.89
CA ALA A 2 44.17 19.57 56.53
C ALA A 2 43.11 19.18 55.48
N ARG A 3 43.45 19.42 54.19
CA ARG A 3 42.90 18.91 52.90
C ARG A 3 42.11 19.97 52.10
N THR A 4 42.74 20.68 51.15
CA THR A 4 43.04 20.39 49.72
C THR A 4 41.84 20.54 48.76
N ASP A 5 41.90 21.56 47.89
CA ASP A 5 41.30 21.59 46.52
C ASP A 5 41.74 20.33 45.74
N PRO A 6 41.00 19.78 44.72
CA PRO A 6 40.79 20.46 43.42
C PRO A 6 39.60 19.99 42.52
N HIS A 7 39.55 20.60 41.33
CA HIS A 7 39.02 20.11 40.03
C HIS A 7 37.69 20.65 39.50
N HIS A 8 37.85 21.73 38.72
CA HIS A 8 37.13 22.00 37.48
C HIS A 8 37.14 20.76 36.57
N THR A 9 35.97 20.28 36.13
CA THR A 9 35.87 19.26 35.09
C THR A 9 35.43 19.93 33.79
N GLU A 10 36.36 20.04 32.84
CA GLU A 10 36.08 20.41 31.45
C GLU A 10 35.20 19.36 30.76
N THR A 11 34.12 19.78 30.11
CA THR A 11 33.41 18.94 29.14
C THR A 11 34.25 18.80 27.88
N ARG A 12 34.76 17.59 27.63
CA ARG A 12 35.52 17.24 26.43
C ARG A 12 34.65 17.45 25.17
N PRO A 13 35.13 18.17 24.13
CA PRO A 13 34.42 18.20 22.85
C PRO A 13 34.48 16.83 22.19
N THR A 14 33.36 16.32 21.70
CA THR A 14 33.33 15.17 20.79
C THR A 14 34.18 15.47 19.54
N PRO A 15 35.05 14.56 19.08
CA PRO A 15 35.81 14.77 17.86
C PRO A 15 34.87 15.01 16.68
N ARG A 16 35.04 16.13 15.96
CA ARG A 16 34.40 16.32 14.66
C ARG A 16 34.98 15.29 13.70
N ARG A 17 34.12 14.56 12.97
CA ARG A 17 34.56 13.72 11.85
C ARG A 17 35.32 14.59 10.85
N ASP A 18 36.51 14.15 10.48
CA ASP A 18 37.28 14.73 9.39
C ASP A 18 36.57 14.42 8.05
N PRO A 19 36.16 15.42 7.27
CA PRO A 19 35.51 15.22 5.98
C PRO A 19 36.43 14.59 4.91
N SER A 20 37.75 14.43 5.18
CA SER A 20 38.70 13.92 4.19
C SER A 20 38.93 12.40 4.24
N GLN A 21 38.14 11.65 5.02
CA GLN A 21 38.20 10.18 5.11
C GLN A 21 37.00 9.50 4.44
N ASP A 22 36.32 10.19 3.51
CA ASP A 22 35.30 9.57 2.66
C ASP A 22 36.02 8.71 1.61
N GLU A 23 36.14 7.42 1.91
CA GLU A 23 36.79 6.44 1.06
C GLU A 23 36.20 6.44 -0.35
N THR A 24 37.08 6.58 -1.33
CA THR A 24 36.79 6.47 -2.75
C THR A 24 36.36 5.04 -3.07
N HIS A 25 35.05 4.77 -3.05
CA HIS A 25 34.52 3.54 -3.62
C HIS A 25 34.63 3.58 -5.16
N PRO A 26 35.20 2.53 -5.80
CA PRO A 26 35.18 2.41 -7.25
C PRO A 26 33.73 2.31 -7.73
N LYS A 27 33.35 3.15 -8.71
CA LYS A 27 32.06 3.08 -9.40
C LYS A 27 32.01 1.82 -10.27
N THR A 28 31.63 0.69 -9.68
CA THR A 28 31.28 -0.51 -10.45
C THR A 28 29.89 -0.29 -11.03
N SER A 29 29.81 0.00 -12.33
CA SER A 29 28.54 0.10 -13.08
C SER A 29 27.98 -1.30 -13.38
N ALA A 30 27.55 -2.01 -12.34
CA ALA A 30 26.72 -3.19 -12.52
C ALA A 30 25.27 -2.79 -12.22
N LYS A 31 24.44 -2.70 -13.27
CA LYS A 31 22.99 -2.52 -13.15
C LYS A 31 22.45 -3.74 -12.38
N PRO A 32 21.68 -3.57 -11.29
CA PRO A 32 21.11 -4.72 -10.60
C PRO A 32 20.19 -5.48 -11.56
N PRO A 33 20.24 -6.83 -11.61
CA PRO A 33 19.33 -7.61 -12.43
C PRO A 33 17.97 -7.65 -11.72
N ASN A 34 17.14 -6.62 -11.93
CA ASN A 34 15.68 -6.64 -11.81
C ASN A 34 15.11 -5.24 -12.09
N ASP A 35 15.13 -4.82 -13.36
CA ASP A 35 14.33 -3.68 -13.85
C ASP A 35 12.91 -4.14 -14.19
N TYR A 36 12.25 -4.89 -13.30
CA TYR A 36 10.83 -5.16 -13.48
C TYR A 36 10.04 -3.91 -13.08
N THR A 37 9.82 -3.04 -14.06
CA THR A 37 8.77 -2.02 -13.99
C THR A 37 7.46 -2.72 -14.26
N ASP A 38 6.52 -2.65 -13.31
CA ASP A 38 5.15 -3.11 -13.54
C ASP A 38 4.64 -2.48 -14.85
N PRO A 39 4.17 -3.29 -15.83
CA PRO A 39 3.58 -2.71 -17.01
C PRO A 39 2.38 -1.87 -16.60
N PRO A 40 2.09 -0.76 -17.31
CA PRO A 40 0.87 0.00 -17.08
C PRO A 40 -0.32 -0.97 -17.15
N PHE A 41 -1.16 -0.95 -16.12
CA PHE A 41 -2.38 -1.76 -16.09
C PHE A 41 -3.23 -1.38 -17.30
N GLY A 42 -3.28 -2.25 -18.32
CA GLY A 42 -4.18 -2.04 -19.44
C GLY A 42 -3.79 -2.62 -20.79
N ASP A 43 -2.51 -2.88 -21.07
CA ASP A 43 -2.12 -3.38 -22.40
C ASP A 43 -1.73 -4.85 -22.36
N THR A 44 -2.73 -5.73 -22.54
CA THR A 44 -2.46 -7.10 -22.97
C THR A 44 -3.57 -7.51 -23.92
N THR A 45 -3.31 -7.30 -25.21
CA THR A 45 -4.02 -7.96 -26.31
C THR A 45 -3.87 -9.48 -26.15
N ALA A 46 -4.88 -10.13 -25.62
CA ALA A 46 -5.04 -11.58 -25.70
C ALA A 46 -6.53 -11.89 -25.73
N GLU A 47 -7.00 -12.19 -26.94
CA GLU A 47 -8.25 -12.85 -27.26
C GLU A 47 -8.41 -14.12 -26.41
N GLY A 48 -9.60 -14.34 -25.83
CA GLY A 48 -10.05 -15.66 -25.40
C GLY A 48 -9.99 -15.97 -23.90
N GLU A 49 -11.17 -16.34 -23.39
CA GLU A 49 -11.46 -17.14 -22.19
C GLU A 49 -11.64 -16.38 -20.85
N GLY A 50 -12.86 -16.50 -20.32
CA GLY A 50 -13.34 -15.75 -19.16
C GLY A 50 -12.62 -16.11 -17.86
N PHE A 51 -12.54 -15.16 -16.93
CA PHE A 51 -12.03 -15.24 -15.55
C PHE A 51 -10.85 -16.21 -15.24
N GLN A 52 -10.07 -16.64 -16.21
CA GLN A 52 -8.65 -16.88 -16.01
C GLN A 52 -8.02 -15.50 -16.03
N GLY A 53 -7.89 -14.91 -14.84
CA GLY A 53 -7.26 -13.62 -14.66
C GLY A 53 -5.98 -13.58 -15.49
N THR A 54 -5.87 -12.57 -16.35
CA THR A 54 -4.60 -12.28 -17.01
C THR A 54 -3.51 -12.32 -15.94
N ARG A 55 -2.36 -12.93 -16.22
CA ARG A 55 -1.27 -13.12 -15.24
C ARG A 55 -1.05 -11.91 -14.29
N PRO A 56 -1.15 -10.64 -14.74
CA PRO A 56 -1.07 -9.47 -13.86
C PRO A 56 -2.13 -9.39 -12.75
N MET A 57 -3.40 -9.71 -13.04
CA MET A 57 -4.48 -9.64 -12.05
C MET A 57 -4.34 -10.68 -10.94
N LEU A 58 -3.83 -11.86 -11.26
CA LEU A 58 -3.56 -12.89 -10.25
C LEU A 58 -2.44 -12.48 -9.28
N TRP A 59 -1.41 -11.77 -9.77
CA TRP A 59 -0.36 -11.23 -8.90
C TRP A 59 -0.88 -10.14 -7.96
N TYR A 60 -1.79 -9.28 -8.43
CA TYR A 60 -2.45 -8.31 -7.57
C TYR A 60 -3.23 -9.01 -6.44
N VAL A 61 -4.07 -9.99 -6.77
CA VAL A 61 -4.84 -10.74 -5.77
C VAL A 61 -3.92 -11.43 -4.77
N LEU A 62 -2.87 -12.12 -5.24
CA LEU A 62 -1.90 -12.76 -4.35
C LEU A 62 -1.20 -11.75 -3.44
N SER A 63 -0.79 -10.59 -3.97
CA SER A 63 -0.12 -9.55 -3.19
C SER A 63 -1.00 -9.05 -2.04
N LYS A 64 -2.31 -8.86 -2.28
CA LYS A 64 -3.26 -8.41 -1.26
C LYS A 64 -3.49 -9.47 -0.19
N THR A 65 -3.63 -10.74 -0.60
CA THR A 65 -3.77 -11.86 0.35
C THR A 65 -2.55 -11.97 1.25
N LEU A 66 -1.34 -11.96 0.67
CA LEU A 66 -0.10 -12.08 1.45
C LEU A 66 0.12 -10.88 2.39
N ALA A 67 -0.23 -9.66 1.95
CA ALA A 67 -0.12 -8.48 2.78
C ALA A 67 -1.07 -8.53 4.00
N GLU A 68 -2.31 -8.98 3.81
CA GLU A 68 -3.27 -9.11 4.91
C GLU A 68 -2.86 -10.24 5.88
N ASP A 69 -2.41 -11.39 5.38
CA ASP A 69 -1.89 -12.48 6.21
C ASP A 69 -0.69 -12.03 7.05
N ALA A 70 0.23 -11.26 6.45
CA ALA A 70 1.37 -10.68 7.15
C ALA A 70 0.94 -9.67 8.23
N ALA A 71 -0.04 -8.81 7.93
CA ALA A 71 -0.59 -7.89 8.91
C ALA A 71 -1.21 -8.63 10.11
N TRP A 72 -2.03 -9.66 9.85
CA TRP A 72 -2.65 -10.46 10.93
C TRP A 72 -1.63 -11.21 11.78
N LYS A 73 -0.54 -11.70 11.18
CA LYS A 73 0.56 -12.30 11.94
C LYS A 73 1.24 -11.27 12.83
N PHE A 74 1.56 -10.10 12.27
CA PHE A 74 2.24 -9.03 12.99
C PHE A 74 1.43 -8.54 14.19
N VAL A 75 0.13 -8.26 14.03
CA VAL A 75 -0.69 -7.73 15.12
C VAL A 75 -0.89 -8.73 16.26
N LYS A 76 -0.95 -10.04 15.95
CA LYS A 76 -0.99 -11.11 16.96
C LYS A 76 0.30 -11.16 17.79
N GLU A 77 1.45 -10.99 17.15
CA GLU A 77 2.75 -10.99 17.80
C GLU A 77 2.99 -9.71 18.64
N ASN A 78 2.36 -8.60 18.26
CA ASN A 78 2.58 -7.28 18.87
C ASN A 78 1.42 -6.78 19.75
N SER A 79 0.39 -7.60 19.98
CA SER A 79 -0.79 -7.23 20.79
C SER A 79 -1.47 -5.93 20.32
N ILE A 80 -1.59 -5.77 19.00
CA ILE A 80 -2.28 -4.64 18.37
C ILE A 80 -3.71 -5.06 18.06
N ASP A 81 -4.69 -4.23 18.43
CA ASP A 81 -6.06 -4.43 18.00
C ASP A 81 -6.23 -3.92 16.56
N MET A 82 -6.71 -4.81 15.68
CA MET A 82 -6.81 -4.54 14.25
C MET A 82 -8.10 -5.13 13.70
N VAL A 83 -8.74 -4.35 12.85
CA VAL A 83 -9.84 -4.77 11.98
C VAL A 83 -9.43 -4.49 10.54
N THR A 84 -9.80 -5.38 9.61
CA THR A 84 -9.57 -5.15 8.18
C THR A 84 -10.86 -4.88 7.45
N MET A 85 -10.81 -3.89 6.54
CA MET A 85 -11.88 -3.55 5.62
C MET A 85 -11.49 -4.05 4.23
N ASN A 86 -12.31 -4.91 3.63
CA ASN A 86 -12.04 -5.57 2.37
C ASN A 86 -13.07 -5.11 1.31
N PRO A 87 -12.86 -3.93 0.70
CA PRO A 87 -13.75 -3.44 -0.35
C PRO A 87 -13.52 -4.14 -1.69
N THR A 88 -14.57 -4.12 -2.51
CA THR A 88 -14.49 -4.48 -3.94
C THR A 88 -14.18 -3.23 -4.79
N LEU A 89 -14.74 -3.08 -5.98
CA LEU A 89 -14.50 -1.87 -6.77
C LEU A 89 -15.13 -0.66 -6.07
N VAL A 90 -14.28 0.28 -5.66
CA VAL A 90 -14.72 1.51 -5.00
C VAL A 90 -14.99 2.60 -6.04
N ILE A 91 -16.25 2.98 -6.19
CA ILE A 91 -16.72 4.06 -7.07
C ILE A 91 -17.36 5.18 -6.24
N GLY A 92 -17.64 6.32 -6.85
CA GLY A 92 -18.31 7.43 -6.17
C GLY A 92 -17.72 8.80 -6.54
N PRO A 93 -18.07 9.86 -5.81
CA PRO A 93 -17.58 11.21 -6.09
C PRO A 93 -16.06 11.31 -5.93
N LEU A 94 -15.43 12.06 -6.83
CA LEU A 94 -13.99 12.30 -6.81
C LEU A 94 -13.67 13.56 -6.01
N LEU A 95 -12.67 13.47 -5.13
CA LEU A 95 -12.12 14.63 -4.41
C LEU A 95 -10.98 15.32 -5.20
N GLN A 96 -10.44 14.63 -6.20
CA GLN A 96 -9.33 15.08 -7.06
C GLN A 96 -9.64 14.71 -8.52
N PRO A 97 -9.05 15.39 -9.52
CA PRO A 97 -9.36 15.12 -10.93
C PRO A 97 -8.83 13.77 -11.44
N GLU A 98 -7.92 13.12 -10.73
CA GLU A 98 -7.35 11.82 -11.09
C GLU A 98 -8.31 10.66 -10.80
N LEU A 99 -8.45 9.76 -11.77
CA LEU A 99 -9.26 8.56 -11.64
C LEU A 99 -8.48 7.42 -10.99
N ASN A 100 -9.13 6.69 -10.09
CA ASN A 100 -8.69 5.34 -9.74
C ASN A 100 -9.12 4.33 -10.83
N THR A 101 -8.63 3.09 -10.75
CA THR A 101 -8.97 2.03 -11.72
C THR A 101 -10.49 1.81 -11.83
N SER A 102 -11.21 1.83 -10.71
CA SER A 102 -12.66 1.61 -10.66
C SER A 102 -13.45 2.69 -11.38
N ALA A 103 -13.14 3.97 -11.13
CA ALA A 103 -13.78 5.12 -11.77
C ALA A 103 -13.40 5.20 -13.26
N ALA A 104 -12.16 4.84 -13.62
CA ALA A 104 -11.74 4.73 -15.02
C ALA A 104 -12.54 3.66 -15.78
N MET A 105 -12.85 2.52 -15.13
CA MET A 105 -13.73 1.51 -15.73
C MET A 105 -15.13 2.06 -16.00
N VAL A 106 -15.72 2.81 -15.06
CA VAL A 106 -17.03 3.47 -15.27
C VAL A 106 -16.95 4.52 -16.39
N LEU A 107 -15.90 5.34 -16.41
CA LEU A 107 -15.70 6.34 -17.45
C LEU A 107 -15.62 5.69 -18.84
N ASN A 108 -14.86 4.61 -18.98
CA ASN A 108 -14.72 3.90 -20.25
C ASN A 108 -16.08 3.40 -20.77
N LEU A 109 -16.99 2.97 -19.88
CA LEU A 109 -18.33 2.53 -20.26
C LEU A 109 -19.21 3.68 -20.76
N VAL A 110 -19.13 4.87 -20.14
CA VAL A 110 -20.00 6.01 -20.47
C VAL A 110 -19.45 6.90 -21.59
N ASN A 111 -18.14 6.87 -21.84
CA ASN A 111 -17.47 7.73 -22.83
C ASN A 111 -17.53 7.16 -24.26
N GLY A 112 -18.51 6.30 -24.56
CA GLY A 112 -18.77 5.81 -25.91
C GLY A 112 -17.85 4.69 -26.38
N ALA A 113 -17.34 3.84 -25.47
CA ALA A 113 -16.61 2.64 -25.89
C ALA A 113 -17.48 1.74 -26.78
N GLU A 114 -16.92 1.28 -27.91
CA GLU A 114 -17.62 0.42 -28.87
C GLU A 114 -17.93 -0.98 -28.30
N THR A 115 -17.11 -1.42 -27.34
CA THR A 115 -17.24 -2.73 -26.68
C THR A 115 -16.96 -2.59 -25.20
N PHE A 116 -17.46 -3.55 -24.43
CA PHE A 116 -17.17 -3.68 -23.00
C PHE A 116 -16.73 -5.11 -22.70
N LYS A 117 -15.89 -5.25 -21.68
CA LYS A 117 -15.45 -6.57 -21.23
C LYS A 117 -16.64 -7.28 -20.57
N ASN A 118 -16.92 -8.51 -20.99
CA ASN A 118 -17.93 -9.36 -20.36
C ASN A 118 -17.39 -9.96 -19.05
N ASP A 119 -17.21 -9.10 -18.06
CA ASP A 119 -16.80 -9.45 -16.71
C ASP A 119 -17.87 -9.00 -15.71
N TYR A 120 -17.92 -9.69 -14.58
CA TYR A 120 -18.79 -9.32 -13.46
C TYR A 120 -17.94 -8.84 -12.29
N PHE A 121 -18.18 -7.60 -11.86
CA PHE A 121 -17.56 -7.02 -10.68
C PHE A 121 -18.63 -6.56 -9.69
N ARG A 122 -18.33 -6.79 -8.41
CA ARG A 122 -19.03 -6.16 -7.29
C ARG A 122 -18.41 -4.78 -7.02
N TRP A 123 -19.23 -3.85 -6.56
CA TRP A 123 -18.81 -2.48 -6.24
C TRP A 123 -19.28 -2.08 -4.84
N VAL A 124 -18.77 -0.93 -4.38
CA VAL A 124 -19.19 -0.24 -3.17
C VAL A 124 -18.96 1.26 -3.34
N ASP A 125 -19.81 2.11 -2.75
CA ASP A 125 -19.60 3.55 -2.76
C ASP A 125 -18.44 3.94 -1.82
N VAL A 126 -17.59 4.88 -2.25
CA VAL A 126 -16.47 5.41 -1.48
C VAL A 126 -16.89 6.04 -0.15
N ILE A 127 -18.08 6.66 -0.11
CA ILE A 127 -18.65 7.25 1.09
C ILE A 127 -18.99 6.13 2.10
N ASP A 128 -19.58 5.03 1.64
CA ASP A 128 -19.89 3.89 2.51
C ASP A 128 -18.63 3.22 3.04
N VAL A 129 -17.57 3.13 2.22
CA VAL A 129 -16.26 2.64 2.69
C VAL A 129 -15.71 3.55 3.80
N ALA A 130 -15.78 4.87 3.61
CA ALA A 130 -15.29 5.83 4.61
C ALA A 130 -16.11 5.75 5.91
N ILE A 131 -17.43 5.73 5.81
CA ILE A 131 -18.34 5.58 6.96
C ILE A 131 -18.07 4.26 7.69
N ALA A 132 -17.93 3.15 6.96
CA ALA A 132 -17.68 1.84 7.57
C ALA A 132 -16.36 1.81 8.35
N ASN A 133 -15.30 2.48 7.85
CA ASN A 133 -14.05 2.61 8.60
C ASN A 133 -14.26 3.36 9.94
N ILE A 134 -15.01 4.47 9.92
CA ILE A 134 -15.32 5.25 11.14
C ILE A 134 -16.12 4.38 12.12
N LEU A 135 -17.18 3.72 11.64
CA LEU A 135 -18.06 2.90 12.49
C LEU A 135 -17.33 1.73 13.14
N VAL A 136 -16.44 1.07 12.40
CA VAL A 136 -15.64 -0.03 12.93
C VAL A 136 -14.63 0.48 13.95
N TYR A 137 -14.00 1.62 13.70
CA TYR A 137 -13.04 2.21 14.62
C TYR A 137 -13.70 2.66 15.94
N GLU A 138 -14.90 3.25 15.87
CA GLU A 138 -15.62 3.74 17.05
C GLU A 138 -16.31 2.62 17.85
N ASN A 139 -16.58 1.47 17.24
CA ASN A 139 -17.22 0.34 17.89
C ASN A 139 -16.20 -0.59 18.55
N ALA A 140 -16.05 -0.52 19.87
CA ALA A 140 -15.15 -1.37 20.65
C ALA A 140 -15.42 -2.89 20.56
N SER A 141 -16.58 -3.30 20.01
CA SER A 141 -16.90 -4.72 19.77
C SER A 141 -16.55 -5.18 18.34
N ALA A 142 -16.17 -4.27 17.44
CA ALA A 142 -15.78 -4.61 16.08
C ALA A 142 -14.48 -5.40 16.08
N ASN A 143 -14.45 -6.49 15.33
CA ASN A 143 -13.28 -7.37 15.26
C ASN A 143 -13.25 -8.13 13.93
N GLY A 144 -12.06 -8.60 13.54
CA GLY A 144 -11.90 -9.46 12.39
C GLY A 144 -11.89 -8.71 11.05
N ARG A 145 -12.64 -9.23 10.08
CA ARG A 145 -12.57 -8.82 8.67
C ARG A 145 -13.97 -8.47 8.16
N TYR A 146 -14.14 -7.32 7.54
CA TYR A 146 -15.43 -6.85 7.02
C TYR A 146 -15.39 -6.72 5.50
N LEU A 147 -16.28 -7.44 4.82
CA LEU A 147 -16.47 -7.32 3.37
C LEU A 147 -17.32 -6.09 3.07
N LEU A 148 -16.82 -5.19 2.20
CA LEU A 148 -17.54 -3.99 1.79
C LEU A 148 -18.00 -4.12 0.34
N ILE A 149 -19.28 -4.45 0.20
CA ILE A 149 -19.92 -4.73 -1.09
C ILE A 149 -21.37 -4.26 -1.02
N GLU A 150 -21.81 -3.53 -2.04
CA GLU A 150 -23.21 -3.11 -2.20
C GLU A 150 -24.16 -4.28 -2.48
N ARG A 151 -25.43 -4.12 -2.12
CA ARG A 151 -26.42 -5.21 -2.10
C ARG A 151 -26.98 -5.58 -3.47
#